data_AF-A0A2E4N4W6-F1
#
_entry.id   AF-A0A2E4N4W6-F1
#
_cell.length_a   1.000
_cell.length_b   1.000
_cell.length_c   1.000
_cell.angle_alpha   90.00
_cell.angle_beta   90.00
_cell.angle_gamma   90.00
#
_symmetry.space_group_name_H-M   'P 1'
#
loop_
_entity.id
_entity.type
_entity.pdbx_description
1 polymer ?
#
loop_
_entity_poly.entity_id
_entity_poly.type
_entity_poly.pdbx_seq_one_letter_code
_entity_poly.pdbx_strand_id
1 'polypeptide(L)'
;NKDLIFEKIDNINYLIYIKKSEKILIVSKSNLSIIKNYFSKTKDEFEQFLKKKFKLSETVAILGELSQLAKKEKAKSIKTKSVKTPKFSNNFSFKIENCLYTIFHDDSINMNDIFGQLNHLYTNKKSKDQSFKVFTKNNKIYLCFNEEYVGSWEKNNVHFLKGKIISLIINKYHNVREKKWSAFLHGSIVHKSNKSFLIIGNSGSGKTSLATLLVKNGFKLICDDTAPLNNQGFFGHFPNALSIKKAQTGILENYSLNNFYQFNTKTYKGEITYLYPKKNEIFKKFYYCRHIFRVKYNKNSSFRISKSKKYEVLQELINDSFLVRNNESVKSFIEWVKKGEFYDIIYSNEKDVLDFIKKI
;
A
#
# COMPACT_ATOMS: atom_id res chain seq x y z
N ASN A 1 -24.21 10.85 5.34
CA ASN A 1 -25.42 10.03 5.53
C ASN A 1 -25.10 8.93 6.55
N LYS A 2 -26.09 8.31 7.21
CA LYS A 2 -25.87 7.18 8.12
C LYS A 2 -25.11 6.04 7.44
N ASP A 3 -25.39 5.76 6.16
CA ASP A 3 -24.82 4.61 5.44
C ASP A 3 -23.62 4.94 4.52
N LEU A 4 -23.40 6.22 4.23
CA LEU A 4 -22.42 6.69 3.26
C LEU A 4 -21.53 7.79 3.82
N ILE A 5 -20.22 7.66 3.57
CA ILE A 5 -19.26 8.75 3.59
C ILE A 5 -18.93 9.05 2.12
N PHE A 6 -18.92 10.31 1.72
CA PHE A 6 -18.57 10.68 0.36
C PHE A 6 -17.95 12.06 0.35
N GLU A 7 -17.04 12.30 -0.59
CA GLU A 7 -16.37 13.57 -0.77
C GLU A 7 -16.09 13.82 -2.25
N LYS A 8 -16.21 15.09 -2.66
CA LYS A 8 -15.86 15.52 -4.02
C LYS A 8 -14.35 15.49 -4.18
N ILE A 9 -13.84 14.79 -5.21
CA ILE A 9 -12.40 14.71 -5.48
C ILE A 9 -11.97 15.58 -6.67
N ASP A 10 -12.87 15.83 -7.62
CA ASP A 10 -12.69 16.76 -8.74
C ASP A 10 -14.07 17.27 -9.23
N ASN A 11 -14.13 17.94 -10.38
CA ASN A 11 -15.36 18.56 -10.88
C ASN A 11 -16.54 17.59 -11.05
N ILE A 12 -16.27 16.33 -11.41
CA ILE A 12 -17.30 15.36 -11.80
C ILE A 12 -17.29 14.08 -10.95
N ASN A 13 -16.21 13.81 -10.22
CA ASN A 13 -16.01 12.57 -9.49
C ASN A 13 -16.06 12.75 -7.96
N TYR A 14 -16.53 11.71 -7.29
CA TYR A 14 -16.66 11.60 -5.84
C TYR A 14 -16.02 10.30 -5.36
N LEU A 15 -15.24 10.39 -4.29
CA LEU A 15 -14.80 9.23 -3.53
C LEU A 15 -15.91 8.89 -2.53
N ILE A 16 -16.39 7.65 -2.57
CA ILE A 16 -17.48 7.18 -1.72
C ILE A 16 -17.02 5.98 -0.91
N TYR A 17 -17.56 5.86 0.31
CA TYR A 17 -17.43 4.70 1.16
C TYR A 17 -18.81 4.26 1.64
N ILE A 18 -19.14 3.01 1.34
CA ILE A 18 -20.40 2.38 1.71
C ILE A 18 -20.15 1.60 3.00
N LYS A 19 -20.70 2.08 4.12
CA LYS A 19 -20.39 1.51 5.44
C LYS A 19 -20.82 0.07 5.59
N LYS A 20 -21.97 -0.30 5.01
CA LYS A 20 -22.54 -1.66 5.12
C LYS A 20 -21.66 -2.72 4.48
N SER A 21 -21.14 -2.45 3.28
CA SER A 21 -20.30 -3.38 2.51
C SER A 21 -18.81 -3.11 2.63
N GLU A 22 -18.42 -2.04 3.34
CA GLU A 22 -17.03 -1.62 3.55
C GLU A 22 -16.27 -1.30 2.24
N LYS A 23 -17.01 -1.07 1.15
CA LYS A 23 -16.48 -0.76 -0.19
C LYS A 23 -16.16 0.72 -0.32
N ILE A 24 -15.04 1.02 -0.98
CA ILE A 24 -14.61 2.37 -1.37
C ILE A 24 -14.64 2.39 -2.89
N LEU A 25 -15.27 3.39 -3.47
CA LEU A 25 -15.40 3.54 -4.91
C LEU A 25 -15.17 4.99 -5.31
N ILE A 26 -14.83 5.20 -6.57
CA ILE A 26 -14.89 6.51 -7.20
C ILE A 26 -16.03 6.50 -8.21
N VAL A 27 -16.95 7.45 -8.09
CA VAL A 27 -18.17 7.50 -8.91
C VAL A 27 -18.39 8.91 -9.43
N SER A 28 -19.06 9.03 -10.58
CA SER A 28 -19.51 10.32 -11.10
C SER A 28 -20.60 10.95 -10.22
N LYS A 29 -20.85 12.25 -10.41
CA LYS A 29 -21.96 12.98 -9.75
C LYS A 29 -23.33 12.32 -10.01
N SER A 30 -23.57 11.83 -11.22
CA SER A 30 -24.82 11.13 -11.57
C SER A 30 -24.96 9.82 -10.80
N ASN A 31 -23.91 9.00 -10.76
CA ASN A 31 -23.92 7.73 -10.03
C ASN A 31 -24.03 7.93 -8.52
N LEU A 32 -23.39 8.98 -7.97
CA LEU A 32 -23.56 9.35 -6.56
C LEU A 32 -25.02 9.66 -6.24
N SER A 33 -25.74 10.37 -7.12
CA SER A 33 -27.17 10.65 -6.91
C SER A 33 -27.98 9.37 -6.82
N ILE A 34 -27.72 8.39 -7.70
CA ILE A 34 -28.42 7.10 -7.70
C ILE A 34 -28.13 6.34 -6.40
N ILE A 35 -26.84 6.21 -6.04
CA ILE A 35 -26.40 5.52 -4.82
C ILE A 35 -27.00 6.18 -3.57
N LYS A 36 -26.99 7.51 -3.49
CA LYS A 36 -27.61 8.23 -2.37
C LYS A 36 -29.08 7.89 -2.20
N ASN A 37 -29.84 7.88 -3.30
CA ASN A 37 -31.26 7.57 -3.28
C ASN A 37 -31.50 6.10 -2.86
N TYR A 38 -30.66 5.17 -3.32
CA TYR A 38 -30.75 3.76 -2.92
C TYR A 38 -30.62 3.56 -1.41
N PHE A 39 -29.74 4.31 -0.75
CA PHE A 39 -29.53 4.22 0.70
C PHE A 39 -30.46 5.12 1.52
N SER A 40 -31.24 6.02 0.92
CA SER A 40 -32.10 6.97 1.65
C SER A 40 -33.60 6.73 1.49
N LYS A 41 -34.03 6.00 0.46
CA LYS A 41 -35.44 5.76 0.12
C LYS A 41 -35.86 4.34 0.47
N THR A 42 -37.18 4.12 0.55
CA THR A 42 -37.72 2.75 0.56
C THR A 42 -37.49 2.08 -0.80
N LYS A 43 -37.64 0.76 -0.85
CA LYS A 43 -37.46 -0.02 -2.09
C LYS A 43 -38.41 0.50 -3.19
N ASP A 44 -39.69 0.68 -2.87
CA ASP A 44 -40.70 1.10 -3.83
C ASP A 44 -40.47 2.54 -4.33
N GLU A 45 -40.14 3.47 -3.42
CA GLU A 45 -39.78 4.85 -3.78
C GLU A 45 -38.54 4.91 -4.67
N PHE A 46 -37.55 4.06 -4.41
CA PHE A 46 -36.34 3.99 -5.22
C PHE A 46 -36.62 3.41 -6.60
N GLU A 47 -37.42 2.34 -6.69
CA GLU A 47 -37.85 1.77 -7.97
C GLU A 47 -38.63 2.78 -8.81
N GLN A 48 -39.57 3.52 -8.21
CA GLN A 48 -40.28 4.61 -8.90
C GLN A 48 -39.33 5.71 -9.36
N PHE A 49 -38.32 6.07 -8.55
CA PHE A 49 -37.29 7.03 -8.93
C PHE A 49 -36.47 6.57 -10.15
N LEU A 50 -36.12 5.29 -10.22
CA LEU A 50 -35.39 4.73 -11.37
C LEU A 50 -36.26 4.67 -12.63
N LYS A 51 -37.51 4.20 -12.51
CA LYS A 51 -38.46 4.12 -13.64
C LYS A 51 -38.72 5.46 -14.32
N LYS A 52 -38.62 6.58 -13.58
CA LYS A 52 -38.74 7.94 -14.13
C LYS A 52 -37.52 8.38 -14.96
N LYS A 53 -36.37 7.71 -14.82
CA LYS A 53 -35.08 8.11 -15.42
C LYS A 53 -34.52 7.11 -16.42
N PHE A 54 -34.91 5.84 -16.32
CA PHE A 54 -34.31 4.73 -17.05
C PHE A 54 -35.39 3.79 -17.58
N LYS A 55 -35.06 3.05 -18.64
CA LYS A 55 -35.91 1.97 -19.16
C LYS A 55 -36.03 0.83 -18.13
N LEU A 56 -37.01 -0.05 -18.31
CA LEU A 56 -37.25 -1.16 -17.39
C LEU A 56 -36.02 -2.09 -17.26
N SER A 57 -35.39 -2.46 -18.39
CA SER A 57 -34.19 -3.31 -18.40
C SER A 57 -33.02 -2.68 -17.63
N GLU A 58 -32.77 -1.39 -17.84
CA GLU A 58 -31.73 -0.62 -17.13
C GLU A 58 -32.03 -0.51 -15.64
N THR A 59 -33.30 -0.29 -15.28
CA THR A 59 -33.74 -0.23 -13.88
C THR A 59 -33.44 -1.54 -13.14
N VAL A 60 -33.75 -2.68 -13.77
CA VAL A 60 -33.47 -4.02 -13.20
C VAL A 60 -31.95 -4.22 -13.05
N ALA A 61 -31.16 -3.87 -14.05
CA ALA A 61 -29.70 -3.97 -14.00
C ALA A 61 -29.10 -3.13 -12.86
N ILE A 62 -29.49 -1.85 -12.76
CA ILE A 62 -29.02 -0.92 -11.72
C ILE A 62 -29.37 -1.45 -10.31
N LEU A 63 -30.59 -1.96 -10.11
CA LEU A 63 -31.00 -2.56 -8.83
C LEU A 63 -30.14 -3.78 -8.48
N GLY A 64 -29.88 -4.64 -9.46
CA GLY A 64 -29.01 -5.80 -9.33
C GLY A 64 -27.62 -5.41 -8.84
N GLU A 65 -26.97 -4.47 -9.55
CA GLU A 65 -25.63 -3.97 -9.22
C GLU A 65 -25.58 -3.33 -7.83
N LEU A 66 -26.51 -2.44 -7.50
CA LEU A 66 -26.55 -1.75 -6.20
C LEU A 66 -26.78 -2.73 -5.05
N SER A 67 -27.62 -3.75 -5.26
CA SER A 67 -27.84 -4.80 -4.26
C SER A 67 -26.55 -5.58 -3.98
N GLN A 68 -25.77 -5.89 -5.02
CA GLN A 68 -24.47 -6.55 -4.89
C GLN A 68 -23.42 -5.63 -4.25
N LEU A 69 -23.50 -4.33 -4.53
CA LEU A 69 -22.66 -3.31 -3.93
C LEU A 69 -22.94 -3.14 -2.44
N ALA A 70 -24.20 -3.25 -2.02
CA ALA A 70 -24.63 -3.13 -0.62
C ALA A 70 -24.47 -4.42 0.20
N LYS A 71 -24.25 -5.58 -0.44
CA LYS A 71 -23.97 -6.84 0.25
C LYS A 71 -22.63 -6.76 0.97
N LYS A 72 -22.64 -7.05 2.28
CA LYS A 72 -21.43 -7.26 3.07
C LYS A 72 -20.82 -8.60 2.66
N GLU A 73 -19.53 -8.60 2.36
CA GLU A 73 -18.82 -9.86 2.20
C GLU A 73 -18.83 -10.59 3.54
N LYS A 74 -19.26 -11.86 3.55
CA LYS A 74 -19.25 -12.67 4.76
C LYS A 74 -17.79 -12.85 5.17
N ALA A 75 -17.36 -12.16 6.23
CA ALA A 75 -16.13 -12.52 6.91
C ALA A 75 -16.29 -13.97 7.36
N LYS A 76 -15.44 -14.88 6.85
CA LYS A 76 -15.38 -16.24 7.40
C LYS A 76 -15.02 -16.07 8.87
N SER A 77 -15.94 -16.42 9.76
CA SER A 77 -15.67 -16.45 11.20
C SER A 77 -14.68 -17.58 11.44
N ILE A 78 -13.41 -17.23 11.47
CA ILE A 78 -12.38 -18.20 11.80
C ILE A 78 -12.33 -18.21 13.32
N LYS A 79 -12.99 -19.21 13.92
CA LYS A 79 -12.79 -19.53 15.34
C LYS A 79 -11.28 -19.59 15.57
N THR A 80 -10.79 -18.89 16.58
CA THR A 80 -9.42 -18.96 17.10
C THR A 80 -9.14 -20.38 17.58
N LYS A 81 -8.89 -21.28 16.63
CA LYS A 81 -8.36 -22.60 16.92
C LYS A 81 -6.85 -22.44 17.01
N SER A 82 -6.26 -22.94 18.08
CA SER A 82 -4.83 -23.20 18.14
C SER A 82 -4.50 -24.16 16.99
N VAL A 83 -3.86 -23.64 15.94
CA VAL A 83 -3.41 -24.45 14.82
C VAL A 83 -2.09 -25.08 15.26
N LYS A 84 -2.03 -26.42 15.37
CA LYS A 84 -0.76 -27.12 15.61
C LYS A 84 0.23 -26.74 14.51
N THR A 85 1.32 -26.09 14.88
CA THR A 85 2.37 -25.64 13.97
C THR A 85 3.39 -26.75 13.74
N PRO A 86 3.89 -26.95 12.51
CA PRO A 86 4.96 -27.90 12.25
C PRO A 86 6.29 -27.47 12.91
N LYS A 87 7.29 -28.37 12.87
CA LYS A 87 8.68 -27.98 13.11
C LYS A 87 9.22 -27.30 11.86
N PHE A 88 9.97 -26.21 12.04
CA PHE A 88 10.54 -25.43 10.95
C PHE A 88 12.04 -25.64 10.87
N SER A 89 12.54 -25.93 9.66
CA SER A 89 13.98 -25.96 9.33
C SER A 89 14.53 -24.54 9.10
N ASN A 90 13.72 -23.67 8.48
CA ASN A 90 14.17 -22.34 8.07
C ASN A 90 13.64 -21.24 8.97
N ASN A 91 14.48 -20.22 9.12
CA ASN A 91 14.10 -18.99 9.79
C ASN A 91 14.88 -17.80 9.24
N PHE A 92 14.26 -16.63 9.30
CA PHE A 92 14.90 -15.35 9.06
C PHE A 92 14.66 -14.46 10.28
N SER A 93 15.73 -14.01 10.93
CA SER A 93 15.65 -13.14 12.09
C SER A 93 16.23 -11.76 11.79
N PHE A 94 15.56 -10.72 12.26
CA PHE A 94 15.94 -9.34 12.02
C PHE A 94 15.55 -8.45 13.20
N LYS A 95 16.25 -7.33 13.36
CA LYS A 95 16.04 -6.39 14.47
C LYS A 95 15.73 -5.00 13.94
N ILE A 96 14.59 -4.44 14.39
CA ILE A 96 14.23 -3.03 14.15
C ILE A 96 14.27 -2.32 15.50
N GLU A 97 15.17 -1.35 15.63
CA GLU A 97 15.47 -0.69 16.91
C GLU A 97 15.71 -1.72 18.02
N ASN A 98 14.84 -1.81 19.04
CA ASN A 98 14.99 -2.74 20.15
C ASN A 98 14.11 -4.00 20.01
N CYS A 99 13.35 -4.13 18.93
CA CYS A 99 12.47 -5.27 18.71
C CYS A 99 13.12 -6.30 17.79
N LEU A 100 13.26 -7.53 18.30
CA LEU A 100 13.77 -8.67 17.55
C LEU A 100 12.59 -9.49 17.02
N TYR A 101 12.61 -9.80 15.73
CA TYR A 101 11.60 -10.58 15.03
C TYR A 101 12.21 -11.85 14.44
N THR A 102 11.43 -12.92 14.37
CA THR A 102 11.82 -14.15 13.67
C THR A 102 10.67 -14.66 12.82
N ILE A 103 10.93 -14.92 11.54
CA ILE A 103 9.99 -15.56 10.61
C ILE A 103 10.42 -17.01 10.41
N PHE A 104 9.66 -17.94 10.95
CA PHE A 104 9.78 -19.36 10.66
C PHE A 104 8.87 -19.71 9.48
N HIS A 105 9.38 -20.45 8.49
CA HIS A 105 8.60 -20.78 7.31
C HIS A 105 8.93 -22.14 6.71
N ASP A 106 7.96 -22.70 5.99
CA ASP A 106 8.16 -23.89 5.14
C ASP A 106 8.94 -23.53 3.87
N ASP A 107 9.75 -24.47 3.37
CA ASP A 107 10.51 -24.35 2.11
C ASP A 107 9.61 -24.12 0.88
N SER A 108 8.40 -24.65 0.92
CA SER A 108 7.43 -24.52 -0.18
C SER A 108 6.92 -23.09 -0.40
N ILE A 109 7.26 -22.15 0.49
CA ILE A 109 6.75 -20.79 0.49
C ILE A 109 7.90 -19.84 0.22
N ASN A 110 7.90 -19.22 -0.96
CA ASN A 110 8.90 -18.21 -1.31
C ASN A 110 8.69 -16.93 -0.48
N MET A 111 9.61 -16.65 0.44
CA MET A 111 9.59 -15.47 1.32
C MET A 111 10.66 -14.42 0.98
N ASN A 112 11.37 -14.61 -0.14
CA ASN A 112 12.54 -13.81 -0.52
C ASN A 112 12.24 -12.32 -0.67
N ASP A 113 11.01 -11.94 -1.03
CA ASP A 113 10.61 -10.53 -1.10
C ASP A 113 10.71 -9.83 0.27
N ILE A 114 10.22 -10.49 1.33
CA ILE A 114 10.26 -9.94 2.69
C ILE A 114 11.70 -9.97 3.21
N PHE A 115 12.40 -11.08 2.99
CA PHE A 115 13.78 -11.23 3.46
C PHE A 115 14.71 -10.22 2.79
N GLY A 116 14.52 -9.96 1.50
CA GLY A 116 15.27 -8.94 0.78
C GLY A 116 14.99 -7.54 1.29
N GLN A 117 13.71 -7.19 1.49
CA GLN A 117 13.31 -5.89 2.06
C GLN A 117 13.94 -5.62 3.43
N LEU A 118 14.16 -6.66 4.25
CA LEU A 118 14.62 -6.55 5.63
C LEU A 118 16.06 -7.06 5.83
N ASN A 119 16.78 -7.40 4.76
CA ASN A 119 18.07 -8.09 4.86
C ASN A 119 19.13 -7.28 5.61
N HIS A 120 19.16 -5.96 5.40
CA HIS A 120 20.08 -5.06 6.09
C HIS A 120 19.85 -5.00 7.63
N LEU A 121 18.74 -5.55 8.12
CA LEU A 121 18.38 -5.65 9.53
C LEU A 121 18.64 -7.06 10.11
N TYR A 122 19.19 -7.96 9.29
CA TYR A 122 19.42 -9.35 9.65
C TYR A 122 20.26 -9.49 10.92
N THR A 123 19.92 -10.50 11.72
CA THR A 123 20.71 -10.88 12.88
C THR A 123 20.59 -12.38 13.16
N ASN A 124 21.64 -12.95 13.76
CA ASN A 124 21.66 -14.35 14.16
C ASN A 124 20.83 -14.62 15.44
N LYS A 125 20.45 -13.57 16.17
CA LYS A 125 19.64 -13.71 17.39
C LYS A 125 18.19 -14.04 17.03
N LYS A 126 17.59 -15.01 17.73
CA LYS A 126 16.19 -15.39 17.55
C LYS A 126 15.32 -14.79 18.66
N SER A 127 14.09 -14.42 18.31
CA SER A 127 13.06 -13.99 19.26
C SER A 127 11.94 -15.02 19.30
N LYS A 128 11.53 -15.41 20.51
CA LYS A 128 10.28 -16.17 20.70
C LYS A 128 9.06 -15.23 20.77
N ASP A 129 9.26 -14.02 21.28
CA ASP A 129 8.18 -13.10 21.64
C ASP A 129 7.61 -12.29 20.46
N GLN A 130 8.31 -12.23 19.32
CA GLN A 130 7.81 -11.62 18.07
C GLN A 130 8.07 -12.59 16.90
N SER A 131 7.43 -13.75 16.97
CA SER A 131 7.64 -14.84 16.02
C SER A 131 6.47 -14.99 15.05
N PHE A 132 6.79 -15.02 13.76
CA PHE A 132 5.87 -15.39 12.70
C PHE A 132 6.09 -16.84 12.31
N LYS A 133 5.00 -17.60 12.13
CA LYS A 133 5.05 -18.97 11.63
C LYS A 133 4.21 -19.07 10.36
N VAL A 134 4.85 -19.45 9.26
CA VAL A 134 4.28 -19.47 7.92
C VAL A 134 4.38 -20.87 7.35
N PHE A 135 3.26 -21.59 7.24
CA PHE A 135 3.28 -23.00 6.86
C PHE A 135 2.12 -23.38 5.95
N THR A 136 2.29 -24.45 5.19
CA THR A 136 1.28 -24.99 4.30
C THR A 136 0.54 -26.15 4.97
N LYS A 137 -0.79 -26.15 4.92
CA LYS A 137 -1.63 -27.28 5.35
C LYS A 137 -2.90 -27.35 4.52
N ASN A 138 -3.32 -28.52 4.07
CA ASN A 138 -4.55 -28.71 3.28
C ASN A 138 -4.66 -27.73 2.10
N ASN A 139 -3.57 -27.60 1.33
CA ASN A 139 -3.41 -26.70 0.19
C ASN A 139 -3.55 -25.18 0.45
N LYS A 140 -3.53 -24.76 1.72
CA LYS A 140 -3.56 -23.35 2.14
C LYS A 140 -2.29 -22.97 2.88
N ILE A 141 -1.96 -21.69 2.82
CA ILE A 141 -0.86 -21.11 3.59
C ILE A 141 -1.44 -20.44 4.83
N TYR A 142 -0.89 -20.75 5.99
CA TYR A 142 -1.29 -20.25 7.29
C TYR A 142 -0.26 -19.25 7.81
N LEU A 143 -0.74 -18.23 8.51
CA LEU A 143 0.07 -17.29 9.27
C LEU A 143 -0.34 -17.35 10.73
N CYS A 144 0.62 -17.63 11.61
CA CYS A 144 0.49 -17.36 13.04
C CYS A 144 1.49 -16.28 13.45
N PHE A 145 1.12 -15.47 14.43
CA PHE A 145 1.99 -14.47 15.04
C PHE A 145 1.90 -14.64 16.56
N ASN A 146 3.04 -14.88 17.21
CA ASN A 146 3.11 -15.17 18.65
C ASN A 146 2.17 -16.29 19.09
N GLU A 147 2.21 -17.42 18.37
CA GLU A 147 1.33 -18.59 18.56
C GLU A 147 -0.16 -18.36 18.27
N GLU A 148 -0.60 -17.13 18.02
CA GLU A 148 -1.98 -16.82 17.66
C GLU A 148 -2.21 -16.95 16.16
N TYR A 149 -3.31 -17.58 15.78
CA TYR A 149 -3.73 -17.67 14.39
C TYR A 149 -4.14 -16.28 13.86
N VAL A 150 -3.48 -15.83 12.79
CA VAL A 150 -3.80 -14.55 12.13
C VAL A 150 -4.73 -14.77 10.93
N GLY A 151 -4.46 -15.80 10.13
CA GLY A 151 -5.20 -16.00 8.88
C GLY A 151 -4.66 -17.16 8.05
N SER A 152 -5.41 -17.51 7.00
CA SER A 152 -4.96 -18.43 5.97
C SER A 152 -5.47 -18.02 4.60
N TRP A 153 -4.66 -18.31 3.58
CA TRP A 153 -4.88 -17.91 2.20
C TRP A 153 -4.64 -19.10 1.28
N GLU A 154 -5.30 -19.08 0.11
CA GLU A 154 -4.95 -19.98 -0.98
C GLU A 154 -3.52 -19.69 -1.47
N LYS A 155 -2.81 -20.69 -1.99
CA LYS A 155 -1.40 -20.54 -2.40
C LYS A 155 -1.15 -19.43 -3.43
N ASN A 156 -2.07 -19.26 -4.39
CA ASN A 156 -2.01 -18.18 -5.39
C ASN A 156 -2.19 -16.76 -4.78
N ASN A 157 -2.64 -16.68 -3.53
CA ASN A 157 -2.90 -15.46 -2.78
C ASN A 157 -1.80 -15.17 -1.74
N VAL A 158 -0.61 -15.76 -1.88
CA VAL A 158 0.54 -15.57 -0.97
C VAL A 158 0.94 -14.10 -0.78
N HIS A 159 0.70 -13.24 -1.78
CA HIS A 159 1.00 -11.82 -1.70
C HIS A 159 0.17 -11.10 -0.61
N PHE A 160 -1.07 -11.51 -0.36
CA PHE A 160 -1.88 -10.97 0.74
C PHE A 160 -1.32 -11.36 2.11
N LEU A 161 -0.84 -12.61 2.25
CA LEU A 161 -0.16 -13.06 3.47
C LEU A 161 1.11 -12.24 3.72
N LYS A 162 1.92 -12.02 2.68
CA LYS A 162 3.13 -11.21 2.77
C LYS A 162 2.82 -9.77 3.21
N GLY A 163 1.80 -9.17 2.60
CA GLY A 163 1.29 -7.85 3.01
C GLY A 163 0.84 -7.82 4.48
N LYS A 164 0.19 -8.89 4.97
CA LYS A 164 -0.23 -9.01 6.37
C LYS A 164 0.95 -9.13 7.34
N ILE A 165 2.02 -9.83 6.96
CA ILE A 165 3.26 -9.86 7.77
C ILE A 165 3.86 -8.46 7.87
N ILE A 166 4.00 -7.76 6.75
CA ILE A 166 4.52 -6.38 6.73
C ILE A 166 3.64 -5.45 7.57
N SER A 167 2.31 -5.54 7.47
CA SER A 167 1.41 -4.71 8.28
C SER A 167 1.55 -5.00 9.78
N LEU A 168 1.71 -6.26 10.18
CA LEU A 168 1.94 -6.64 11.58
C LEU A 168 3.28 -6.11 12.11
N ILE A 169 4.35 -6.18 11.31
CA ILE A 169 5.66 -5.60 11.66
C ILE A 169 5.52 -4.08 11.84
N ILE A 170 4.89 -3.38 10.90
CA ILE A 170 4.66 -1.93 10.97
C ILE A 170 3.83 -1.56 12.21
N ASN A 171 2.74 -2.30 12.47
CA ASN A 171 1.89 -2.09 13.64
C ASN A 171 2.70 -2.19 14.94
N LYS A 172 3.53 -3.24 15.06
CA LYS A 172 4.37 -3.46 16.25
C LYS A 172 5.45 -2.40 16.39
N TYR A 173 6.16 -2.10 15.30
CA TYR A 173 7.18 -1.06 15.26
C TYR A 173 6.62 0.28 15.74
N HIS A 174 5.46 0.69 15.21
CA HIS A 174 4.83 1.95 15.59
C HIS A 174 4.02 1.90 16.87
N ASN A 175 3.78 0.73 17.46
CA ASN A 175 2.81 0.56 18.55
C ASN A 175 1.43 1.14 18.19
N VAL A 176 1.02 0.96 16.93
CA VAL A 176 -0.25 1.44 16.38
C VAL A 176 -1.07 0.23 15.96
N ARG A 177 -2.30 0.13 16.47
CA ARG A 177 -3.22 -0.95 16.09
C ARG A 177 -3.65 -0.79 14.64
N GLU A 178 -3.91 -1.89 13.92
CA GLU A 178 -4.28 -1.86 12.49
C GLU A 178 -5.44 -0.88 12.19
N LYS A 179 -6.47 -0.85 13.05
CA LYS A 179 -7.63 0.04 12.93
C LYS A 179 -7.33 1.54 13.05
N LYS A 180 -6.13 1.91 13.52
CA LYS A 180 -5.64 3.29 13.63
C LYS A 180 -4.77 3.69 12.44
N TRP A 181 -4.61 2.83 11.44
CA TRP A 181 -4.13 3.25 10.13
C TRP A 181 -5.28 3.65 9.23
N SER A 182 -5.04 4.58 8.31
CA SER A 182 -5.93 4.88 7.19
C SER A 182 -5.66 3.95 6.01
N ALA A 183 -4.38 3.74 5.69
CA ALA A 183 -3.97 3.00 4.52
C ALA A 183 -2.54 2.48 4.63
N PHE A 184 -2.23 1.46 3.85
CA PHE A 184 -0.88 1.02 3.52
C PHE A 184 -0.74 1.17 1.99
N LEU A 185 -0.21 2.32 1.56
CA LEU A 185 -0.18 2.71 0.16
C LEU A 185 1.00 2.06 -0.58
N HIS A 186 0.79 1.62 -1.81
CA HIS A 186 1.88 1.14 -2.64
C HIS A 186 2.67 2.34 -3.19
N GLY A 187 3.87 2.57 -2.66
CA GLY A 187 4.76 3.62 -3.12
C GLY A 187 5.98 3.80 -2.23
N SER A 188 6.88 4.66 -2.66
CA SER A 188 8.10 5.01 -1.94
C SER A 188 7.95 6.40 -1.33
N ILE A 189 8.41 6.60 -0.10
CA ILE A 189 8.48 7.94 0.50
C ILE A 189 9.92 8.31 0.78
N VAL A 190 10.30 9.50 0.31
CA VAL A 190 11.59 10.12 0.61
C VAL A 190 11.37 11.47 1.27
N HIS A 191 12.34 11.90 2.08
CA HIS A 191 12.24 13.11 2.89
C HIS A 191 13.52 13.94 2.83
N LYS A 192 13.41 15.26 2.67
CA LYS A 192 14.53 16.20 2.77
C LYS A 192 14.02 17.59 3.18
N SER A 193 14.75 18.26 4.08
CA SER A 193 14.48 19.65 4.49
C SER A 193 13.00 19.90 4.85
N ASN A 194 12.42 19.07 5.72
CA ASN A 194 11.02 19.12 6.16
C ASN A 194 9.95 18.84 5.08
N LYS A 195 10.35 18.42 3.87
CA LYS A 195 9.42 18.03 2.80
C LYS A 195 9.51 16.53 2.56
N SER A 196 8.35 15.91 2.41
CA SER A 196 8.22 14.49 2.06
C SER A 196 7.52 14.36 0.72
N PHE A 197 7.93 13.37 -0.06
CA PHE A 197 7.40 13.09 -1.39
C PHE A 197 7.00 11.63 -1.46
N LEU A 198 5.73 11.38 -1.79
CA LEU A 198 5.22 10.03 -2.06
C LEU A 198 5.32 9.77 -3.56
N ILE A 199 6.13 8.79 -3.94
CA ILE A 199 6.41 8.40 -5.32
C ILE A 199 5.58 7.15 -5.63
N ILE A 200 4.68 7.28 -6.61
CA ILE A 200 3.75 6.25 -7.07
C ILE A 200 3.84 6.10 -8.59
N GLY A 201 3.14 5.13 -9.16
CA GLY A 201 3.23 4.76 -10.57
C GLY A 201 3.13 3.24 -10.74
N ASN A 202 2.74 2.79 -11.93
CA ASN A 202 2.62 1.37 -12.25
C ASN A 202 3.95 0.60 -12.07
N SER A 203 3.90 -0.73 -12.04
CA SER A 203 5.13 -1.55 -12.11
C SER A 203 5.96 -1.18 -13.35
N GLY A 204 7.26 -0.95 -13.19
CA GLY A 204 8.16 -0.54 -14.29
C GLY A 204 8.17 0.95 -14.62
N SER A 205 7.40 1.76 -13.90
CA SER A 205 7.36 3.22 -14.10
C SER A 205 8.60 3.98 -13.58
N GLY A 206 9.51 3.31 -12.86
CA GLY A 206 10.72 3.92 -12.31
C GLY A 206 10.60 4.45 -10.88
N LYS A 207 9.49 4.19 -10.15
CA LYS A 207 9.28 4.62 -8.73
C LYS A 207 10.52 4.43 -7.86
N THR A 208 10.96 3.19 -7.71
CA THR A 208 12.06 2.82 -6.83
C THR A 208 13.39 3.34 -7.35
N SER A 209 13.56 3.42 -8.68
CA SER A 209 14.76 4.00 -9.29
C SER A 209 14.87 5.49 -8.98
N LEU A 210 13.77 6.25 -9.07
CA LEU A 210 13.74 7.65 -8.66
C LEU A 210 13.95 7.80 -7.16
N ALA A 211 13.30 7.00 -6.32
CA ALA A 211 13.52 7.03 -4.87
C ALA A 211 15.00 6.78 -4.52
N THR A 212 15.64 5.81 -5.17
CA THR A 212 17.08 5.50 -5.03
C THR A 212 17.95 6.71 -5.40
N LEU A 213 17.63 7.36 -6.51
CA LEU A 213 18.32 8.56 -6.99
C LEU A 213 18.23 9.72 -5.99
N LEU A 214 17.02 9.99 -5.49
CA LEU A 214 16.82 11.03 -4.49
C LEU A 214 17.58 10.72 -3.21
N VAL A 215 17.55 9.47 -2.74
CA VAL A 215 18.29 9.07 -1.55
C VAL A 215 19.80 9.22 -1.74
N LYS A 216 20.33 8.88 -2.91
CA LYS A 216 21.74 9.15 -3.26
C LYS A 216 22.08 10.64 -3.19
N ASN A 217 21.13 11.52 -3.47
CA ASN A 217 21.26 12.99 -3.39
C ASN A 217 20.89 13.57 -2.02
N GLY A 218 21.04 12.77 -0.96
CA GLY A 218 20.89 13.21 0.43
C GLY A 218 19.44 13.33 0.89
N PHE A 219 18.50 12.66 0.23
CA PHE A 219 17.17 12.44 0.81
C PHE A 219 17.22 11.25 1.78
N LYS A 220 16.45 11.33 2.85
CA LYS A 220 16.19 10.22 3.76
C LYS A 220 15.17 9.27 3.12
N LEU A 221 15.42 7.97 3.16
CA LEU A 221 14.41 6.97 2.80
C LEU A 221 13.46 6.79 3.98
N ILE A 222 12.16 6.96 3.76
CA ILE A 222 11.14 6.77 4.80
C ILE A 222 10.53 5.37 4.73
N CYS A 223 10.21 4.90 3.53
CA CYS A 223 9.73 3.55 3.24
C CYS A 223 9.76 3.31 1.73
N ASP A 224 9.79 2.05 1.29
CA ASP A 224 9.56 1.62 -0.10
C ASP A 224 8.42 0.60 -0.16
N ASP A 225 7.79 0.37 -1.30
CA ASP A 225 6.68 -0.60 -1.56
C ASP A 225 5.41 -0.50 -0.68
N THR A 226 5.49 -0.06 0.58
CA THR A 226 4.42 0.02 1.55
C THR A 226 4.60 1.27 2.41
N ALA A 227 3.77 2.27 2.16
CA ALA A 227 3.74 3.54 2.85
C ALA A 227 2.56 3.60 3.84
N PRO A 228 2.78 3.40 5.16
CA PRO A 228 1.71 3.31 6.13
C PRO A 228 1.22 4.71 6.54
N LEU A 229 0.00 5.07 6.12
CA LEU A 229 -0.68 6.32 6.44
C LEU A 229 -1.56 6.13 7.69
N ASN A 230 -1.31 6.87 8.75
CA ASN A 230 -2.11 6.80 9.97
C ASN A 230 -3.42 7.61 9.86
N ASN A 231 -4.31 7.41 10.81
CA ASN A 231 -5.58 8.14 10.93
C ASN A 231 -5.46 9.62 11.32
N GLN A 232 -4.23 10.14 11.51
CA GLN A 232 -3.94 11.57 11.67
C GLN A 232 -3.44 12.20 10.36
N GLY A 233 -3.29 11.42 9.28
CA GLY A 233 -2.80 11.91 7.99
C GLY A 233 -1.28 11.96 7.86
N PHE A 234 -0.54 11.22 8.69
CA PHE A 234 0.92 11.14 8.65
C PHE A 234 1.40 9.74 8.25
N PHE A 235 2.51 9.69 7.54
CA PHE A 235 3.16 8.45 7.13
C PHE A 235 4.16 7.96 8.18
N GLY A 236 4.02 6.73 8.64
CA GLY A 236 4.98 6.09 9.52
C GLY A 236 6.24 5.66 8.76
N HIS A 237 7.41 5.90 9.35
CA HIS A 237 8.66 5.31 8.88
C HIS A 237 8.58 3.78 8.83
N PHE A 238 9.06 3.14 7.77
CA PHE A 238 9.26 1.70 7.76
C PHE A 238 10.62 1.42 7.09
N PRO A 239 11.61 0.90 7.84
CA PRO A 239 12.98 0.75 7.33
C PRO A 239 13.09 -0.49 6.44
N ASN A 240 12.35 -0.55 5.35
CA ASN A 240 12.57 -1.55 4.31
C ASN A 240 13.45 -1.00 3.19
N ALA A 241 14.19 -1.91 2.57
CA ALA A 241 15.09 -1.63 1.47
C ALA A 241 14.31 -1.35 0.18
N LEU A 242 14.88 -0.47 -0.65
CA LEU A 242 14.43 -0.18 -2.00
C LEU A 242 14.56 -1.44 -2.87
N SER A 243 13.49 -1.82 -3.59
CA SER A 243 13.48 -3.02 -4.44
C SER A 243 13.70 -2.73 -5.94
N ILE A 244 14.93 -2.91 -6.44
CA ILE A 244 15.25 -2.66 -7.86
C ILE A 244 15.25 -3.97 -8.64
N LYS A 245 14.41 -4.06 -9.67
CA LYS A 245 14.47 -5.17 -10.62
C LYS A 245 15.71 -4.99 -11.50
N LYS A 246 16.56 -6.01 -11.60
CA LYS A 246 17.82 -5.95 -12.35
C LYS A 246 17.63 -5.59 -13.83
N ALA A 247 16.55 -6.05 -14.45
CA ALA A 247 16.18 -5.71 -15.83
C ALA A 247 15.64 -4.27 -16.00
N GLN A 248 15.49 -3.51 -14.92
CA GLN A 248 14.92 -2.16 -14.89
C GLN A 248 15.82 -1.19 -14.12
N THR A 249 17.14 -1.38 -14.20
CA THR A 249 18.13 -0.44 -13.67
C THR A 249 17.94 0.93 -14.32
N GLY A 250 17.70 0.99 -15.64
CA GLY A 250 17.29 2.20 -16.35
C GLY A 250 18.20 3.39 -16.05
N ILE A 251 17.66 4.43 -15.41
CA ILE A 251 18.46 5.60 -14.98
C ILE A 251 19.64 5.24 -14.07
N LEU A 252 19.63 4.10 -13.40
CA LEU A 252 20.67 3.68 -12.45
C LEU A 252 21.82 2.87 -13.08
N GLU A 253 21.78 2.54 -14.37
CA GLU A 253 22.76 1.64 -15.02
C GLU A 253 24.23 2.05 -14.77
N ASN A 254 24.52 3.34 -14.77
CA ASN A 254 25.89 3.87 -14.61
C ASN A 254 26.17 4.42 -13.21
N TYR A 255 25.28 4.19 -12.24
CA TYR A 255 25.39 4.81 -10.93
C TYR A 255 26.12 3.90 -9.94
N SER A 256 27.17 4.42 -9.29
CA SER A 256 27.75 3.75 -8.12
C SER A 256 26.73 3.69 -6.96
N LEU A 257 26.56 2.49 -6.40
CA LEU A 257 25.66 2.16 -5.30
C LEU A 257 26.40 1.82 -3.99
N ASN A 258 27.66 2.25 -3.86
CA ASN A 258 28.54 1.91 -2.73
C ASN A 258 28.02 2.46 -1.37
N ASN A 259 27.17 3.48 -1.41
CA ASN A 259 26.51 4.07 -0.23
C ASN A 259 25.32 3.26 0.28
N PHE A 260 25.01 2.12 -0.34
CA PHE A 260 23.92 1.23 0.06
C PHE A 260 24.46 -0.13 0.53
N TYR A 261 23.80 -0.72 1.51
CA TYR A 261 23.79 -2.17 1.69
C TYR A 261 23.03 -2.77 0.53
N GLN A 262 23.58 -3.83 -0.07
CA GLN A 262 23.01 -4.47 -1.24
C GLN A 262 22.74 -5.93 -0.94
N PHE A 263 21.56 -6.41 -1.33
CA PHE A 263 21.23 -7.82 -1.23
C PHE A 263 20.51 -8.27 -2.49
N ASN A 264 21.11 -9.24 -3.20
CA ASN A 264 20.57 -9.78 -4.43
C ASN A 264 19.82 -11.07 -4.13
N THR A 265 18.60 -11.20 -4.66
CA THR A 265 17.84 -12.44 -4.54
C THR A 265 16.88 -12.64 -5.71
N LYS A 266 16.46 -13.89 -5.92
CA LYS A 266 15.43 -14.24 -6.88
C LYS A 266 14.08 -14.30 -6.19
N THR A 267 13.13 -13.59 -6.77
CA THR A 267 11.74 -13.52 -6.30
C THR A 267 10.79 -13.97 -7.40
N TYR A 268 9.49 -14.02 -7.11
CA TYR A 268 8.49 -14.25 -8.15
C TYR A 268 8.45 -13.13 -9.20
N LYS A 269 8.97 -11.93 -8.88
CA LYS A 269 9.09 -10.78 -9.78
C LYS A 269 10.39 -10.80 -10.61
N GLY A 270 11.24 -11.82 -10.44
CA GLY A 270 12.56 -11.94 -11.08
C GLY A 270 13.73 -11.65 -10.13
N GLU A 271 14.90 -11.37 -10.71
CA GLU A 271 16.11 -10.94 -9.97
C GLU A 271 15.92 -9.51 -9.44
N ILE A 272 16.00 -9.37 -8.12
CA ILE A 272 15.89 -8.09 -7.42
C ILE A 272 17.16 -7.82 -6.63
N THR A 273 17.63 -6.58 -6.73
CA THR A 273 18.64 -5.98 -5.86
C THR A 273 17.94 -5.09 -4.84
N TYR A 274 18.01 -5.47 -3.57
CA TYR A 274 17.52 -4.67 -2.46
C TYR A 274 18.61 -3.71 -1.99
N LEU A 275 18.27 -2.42 -1.88
CA LEU A 275 19.19 -1.37 -1.46
C LEU A 275 18.71 -0.67 -0.20
N TYR A 276 19.51 -0.70 0.87
CA TYR A 276 19.26 0.14 2.04
C TYR A 276 20.40 1.15 2.24
N PRO A 277 20.13 2.45 2.44
CA PRO A 277 21.20 3.44 2.46
C PRO A 277 21.96 3.36 3.79
N LYS A 278 23.29 3.25 3.73
CA LYS A 278 24.14 3.00 4.92
C LYS A 278 24.04 4.09 5.99
N LYS A 279 23.79 5.34 5.57
CA LYS A 279 23.64 6.51 6.44
C LYS A 279 22.19 6.80 6.83
N ASN A 280 21.23 5.94 6.43
CA ASN A 280 19.83 6.17 6.74
C ASN A 280 19.53 5.74 8.16
N GLU A 281 19.23 6.70 9.02
CA GLU A 281 18.93 6.42 10.42
C GLU A 281 17.53 5.82 10.59
N ILE A 282 17.44 4.78 11.41
CA ILE A 282 16.20 4.08 11.71
C ILE A 282 15.62 4.63 13.01
N PHE A 283 14.57 5.45 12.89
CA PHE A 283 13.83 5.96 14.03
C PHE A 283 12.33 5.95 13.77
N LYS A 284 11.59 5.56 14.79
CA LYS A 284 10.14 5.57 14.83
C LYS A 284 9.64 7.01 14.79
N LYS A 285 9.29 7.47 13.59
CA LYS A 285 8.79 8.82 13.34
C LYS A 285 7.67 8.81 12.31
N PHE A 286 6.80 9.80 12.42
CA PHE A 286 5.75 10.09 11.47
C PHE A 286 6.09 11.34 10.65
N TYR A 287 5.77 11.30 9.36
CA TYR A 287 6.08 12.35 8.40
C TYR A 287 4.81 12.82 7.71
N TYR A 288 4.61 14.13 7.67
CA TYR A 288 3.57 14.70 6.82
C TYR A 288 4.05 14.64 5.36
N CYS A 289 3.15 14.24 4.46
CA CYS A 289 3.43 14.15 3.02
C CYS A 289 2.19 14.59 2.24
N ARG A 290 2.28 15.76 1.61
CA ARG A 290 1.24 16.31 0.75
C ARG A 290 1.59 16.28 -0.74
N HIS A 291 2.84 16.01 -1.11
CA HIS A 291 3.27 15.99 -2.50
C HIS A 291 3.31 14.54 -2.99
N ILE A 292 2.48 14.22 -3.98
CA ILE A 292 2.35 12.89 -4.57
C ILE A 292 2.81 12.98 -6.03
N PHE A 293 3.82 12.21 -6.38
CA PHE A 293 4.38 12.14 -7.73
C PHE A 293 4.03 10.80 -8.37
N ARG A 294 3.15 10.83 -9.36
CA ARG A 294 2.92 9.70 -10.26
C ARG A 294 3.95 9.77 -11.38
N VAL A 295 4.93 8.89 -11.34
CA VAL A 295 6.11 8.98 -12.19
C VAL A 295 6.03 8.03 -13.37
N LYS A 296 6.71 8.38 -14.46
CA LYS A 296 6.97 7.50 -15.60
C LYS A 296 8.34 7.80 -16.19
N TYR A 297 9.27 6.87 -15.99
CA TYR A 297 10.56 6.89 -16.67
C TYR A 297 10.37 6.58 -18.15
N ASN A 298 10.92 7.43 -19.01
CA ASN A 298 10.98 7.18 -20.45
C ASN A 298 12.34 7.66 -20.97
N LYS A 299 13.17 6.71 -21.44
CA LYS A 299 14.51 6.98 -21.95
C LYS A 299 14.44 8.02 -23.07
N ASN A 300 15.33 9.02 -23.03
CA ASN A 300 15.44 10.11 -24.01
C ASN A 300 14.21 11.03 -24.13
N SER A 301 13.25 10.98 -23.19
CA SER A 301 12.13 11.93 -23.18
C SER A 301 12.51 13.29 -22.59
N SER A 302 11.85 14.35 -23.03
CA SER A 302 11.87 15.66 -22.35
C SER A 302 11.23 15.56 -20.97
N PHE A 303 11.78 16.23 -19.96
CA PHE A 303 11.10 16.37 -18.68
C PHE A 303 9.76 17.07 -18.84
N ARG A 304 8.71 16.48 -18.26
CA ARG A 304 7.36 17.07 -18.25
C ARG A 304 6.74 16.90 -16.89
N ILE A 305 6.05 17.96 -16.46
CA ILE A 305 5.25 17.95 -15.25
C ILE A 305 3.88 18.58 -15.51
N SER A 306 2.85 17.96 -14.96
CA SER A 306 1.49 18.50 -14.93
C SER A 306 0.81 18.14 -13.61
N LYS A 307 -0.23 18.89 -13.23
CA LYS A 307 -1.13 18.46 -12.16
C LYS A 307 -1.86 17.20 -12.62
N SER A 308 -1.83 16.14 -11.81
CA SER A 308 -2.55 14.91 -12.12
C SER A 308 -4.05 15.12 -11.99
N LYS A 309 -4.82 14.36 -12.78
CA LYS A 309 -6.24 14.15 -12.49
C LYS A 309 -6.36 13.27 -11.25
N LYS A 310 -6.86 13.82 -10.14
CA LYS A 310 -7.00 13.10 -8.85
C LYS A 310 -7.71 11.75 -9.01
N TYR A 311 -8.76 11.69 -9.83
CA TYR A 311 -9.46 10.44 -10.17
C TYR A 311 -8.52 9.30 -10.60
N GLU A 312 -7.64 9.55 -11.57
CA GLU A 312 -6.77 8.50 -12.13
C GLU A 312 -5.76 8.01 -11.10
N VAL A 313 -5.17 8.93 -10.34
CA VAL A 313 -4.22 8.59 -9.27
C VAL A 313 -4.90 7.79 -8.17
N LEU A 314 -6.12 8.17 -7.77
CA LEU A 314 -6.83 7.46 -6.72
C LEU A 314 -7.29 6.08 -7.15
N GLN A 315 -7.62 5.86 -8.43
CA GLN A 315 -7.89 4.52 -8.94
C GLN A 315 -6.68 3.60 -8.77
N GLU A 316 -5.50 4.07 -9.17
CA GLU A 316 -4.25 3.33 -9.01
C GLU A 316 -3.99 3.03 -7.52
N LEU A 317 -4.07 4.04 -6.66
CA LEU A 317 -3.86 3.87 -5.22
C LEU A 317 -4.86 2.90 -4.60
N ILE A 318 -6.16 3.02 -4.88
CA ILE A 318 -7.19 2.16 -4.28
C ILE A 318 -7.03 0.70 -4.72
N ASN A 319 -6.61 0.46 -5.95
CA ASN A 319 -6.45 -0.89 -6.50
C ASN A 319 -5.19 -1.59 -5.97
N ASP A 320 -4.10 -0.84 -5.81
CA ASP A 320 -2.80 -1.41 -5.45
C ASP A 320 -2.48 -1.35 -3.95
N SER A 321 -3.34 -0.72 -3.15
CA SER A 321 -3.10 -0.46 -1.72
C SER A 321 -4.11 -1.14 -0.80
N PHE A 322 -3.70 -1.36 0.46
CA PHE A 322 -4.61 -1.81 1.50
C PHE A 322 -5.19 -0.62 2.28
N LEU A 323 -6.49 -0.35 2.08
CA LEU A 323 -7.23 0.69 2.81
C LEU A 323 -7.96 0.08 4.00
N VAL A 324 -7.80 0.68 5.19
CA VAL A 324 -8.49 0.23 6.40
C VAL A 324 -9.94 0.72 6.37
N ARG A 325 -10.89 -0.22 6.40
CA ARG A 325 -12.31 0.04 6.07
C ARG A 325 -13.18 0.35 7.29
N ASN A 326 -12.73 1.23 8.17
CA ASN A 326 -13.58 1.78 9.25
C ASN A 326 -13.82 3.29 9.06
N ASN A 327 -14.84 3.84 9.72
CA ASN A 327 -15.25 5.23 9.54
C ASN A 327 -14.12 6.25 9.81
N GLU A 328 -13.31 6.03 10.84
CA GLU A 328 -12.22 6.94 11.23
C GLU A 328 -11.11 6.93 10.18
N SER A 329 -10.65 5.74 9.82
CA SER A 329 -9.61 5.49 8.81
C SER A 329 -9.97 6.06 7.44
N VAL A 330 -11.22 5.84 6.99
CA VAL A 330 -11.71 6.33 5.69
C VAL A 330 -11.82 7.84 5.66
N LYS A 331 -12.34 8.48 6.72
CA LYS A 331 -12.40 9.95 6.79
C LYS A 331 -11.00 10.56 6.73
N SER A 332 -10.05 10.01 7.48
CA SER A 332 -8.66 10.48 7.45
C SER A 332 -8.03 10.29 6.06
N PHE A 333 -8.27 9.16 5.39
CA PHE A 333 -7.79 8.95 4.02
C PHE A 333 -8.36 10.00 3.06
N ILE A 334 -9.67 10.27 3.11
CA ILE A 334 -10.33 11.31 2.31
C ILE A 334 -9.71 12.69 2.58
N GLU A 335 -9.50 13.05 3.84
CA GLU A 335 -8.88 14.33 4.22
C GLU A 335 -7.44 14.46 3.73
N TRP A 336 -6.65 13.38 3.77
CA TRP A 336 -5.32 13.34 3.16
C TRP A 336 -5.39 13.58 1.65
N VAL A 337 -6.29 12.91 0.94
CA VAL A 337 -6.50 13.09 -0.52
C VAL A 337 -6.91 14.53 -0.87
N LYS A 338 -7.74 15.17 -0.06
CA LYS A 338 -8.15 16.57 -0.28
C LYS A 338 -6.95 17.52 -0.23
N LYS A 339 -6.14 17.37 0.81
CA LYS A 339 -4.96 18.22 1.07
C LYS A 339 -3.77 17.90 0.15
N GLY A 340 -3.76 16.72 -0.47
CA GLY A 340 -2.70 16.29 -1.38
C GLY A 340 -2.63 17.09 -2.68
N GLU A 341 -1.41 17.36 -3.09
CA GLU A 341 -1.00 17.92 -4.38
C GLU A 341 -0.43 16.78 -5.23
N PHE A 342 -1.05 16.53 -6.37
CA PHE A 342 -0.75 15.37 -7.22
C PHE A 342 -0.14 15.86 -8.54
N TYR A 343 1.01 15.30 -8.90
CA TYR A 343 1.73 15.64 -10.11
C TYR A 343 2.06 14.38 -10.92
N ASP A 344 1.87 14.48 -12.24
CA ASP A 344 2.37 13.50 -13.19
C ASP A 344 3.74 13.96 -13.64
N ILE A 345 4.76 13.10 -13.51
CA ILE A 345 6.14 13.40 -13.86
C ILE A 345 6.65 12.40 -14.90
N ILE A 346 6.98 12.90 -16.09
CA ILE A 346 7.71 12.14 -17.11
C ILE A 346 9.15 12.61 -17.08
N TYR A 347 10.08 11.67 -16.95
CA TYR A 347 11.49 11.98 -16.80
C TYR A 347 12.38 10.97 -17.53
N SER A 348 13.56 11.43 -17.90
CA SER A 348 14.62 10.63 -18.54
C SER A 348 15.99 10.82 -17.87
N ASN A 349 16.20 11.95 -17.18
CA ASN A 349 17.45 12.26 -16.49
C ASN A 349 17.19 12.75 -15.05
N GLU A 350 18.25 12.66 -14.24
CA GLU A 350 18.23 12.94 -12.81
C GLU A 350 18.08 14.42 -12.49
N LYS A 351 18.83 15.24 -13.24
CA LYS A 351 19.00 16.67 -12.97
C LYS A 351 17.66 17.39 -13.01
N ASP A 352 16.84 17.10 -14.03
CA ASP A 352 15.54 17.74 -14.18
C ASP A 352 14.62 17.47 -12.99
N VAL A 353 14.61 16.24 -12.47
CA VAL A 353 13.78 15.88 -11.32
C VAL A 353 14.29 16.54 -10.04
N LEU A 354 15.61 16.55 -9.82
CA LEU A 354 16.21 17.22 -8.66
C LEU A 354 15.96 18.73 -8.67
N ASP A 355 16.09 19.38 -9.84
CA ASP A 355 15.87 20.81 -9.98
C ASP A 355 14.40 21.17 -9.83
N PHE A 356 13.47 20.30 -10.23
CA PHE A 356 12.06 20.46 -9.90
C PHE A 356 11.80 20.35 -8.39
N ILE A 357 12.32 19.31 -7.73
CA ILE A 357 12.07 19.10 -6.29
C ILE A 357 12.64 20.24 -5.43
N LYS A 358 13.72 20.90 -5.86
CA LYS A 358 14.24 22.10 -5.18
C LYS A 358 13.30 23.30 -5.24
N LYS A 359 12.44 23.40 -6.26
CA LYS A 359 11.55 24.56 -6.50
C LYS A 359 10.25 24.49 -5.70
N ILE A 360 9.83 23.29 -5.31
CA ILE A 360 8.62 23.01 -4.51
C ILE A 360 8.96 22.85 -3.05
#